data_AF-A0A2R7Y7C2-F1
#
_entry.id   AF-A0A2R7Y7C2-F1
#
_cell.length_a   1.000
_cell.length_b   1.000
_cell.length_c   1.000
_cell.angle_alpha   90.00
_cell.angle_beta   90.00
_cell.angle_gamma   90.00
#
_symmetry.space_group_name_H-M   'P 1'
#
loop_
_entity.id
_entity.type
_entity.pdbx_description
1 polymer ?
#
loop_
_entity_poly.entity_id
_entity_poly.type
_entity_poly.pdbx_seq_one_letter_code
_entity_poly.pdbx_strand_id
1 'polypeptide(L)'
;MSSTKAVGVDELIEYIKMRFQKFFPGYLPVFNHLFEVKYGLDPLIVFLKDSSIFYETLKEYYDSSETALFIVIFIIKSILIKLNRLDLIEEAVKKAVNNSIEFKRLLKNLGIDLMER
;
A
#
# COMPACT_ATOMS: atom_id res chain seq x y z
N MET A 1 -15.57 -23.50 -10.30
CA MET A 1 -14.49 -22.47 -10.31
C MET A 1 -15.10 -21.18 -9.78
N SER A 2 -14.69 -20.73 -8.60
CA SER A 2 -15.19 -19.47 -8.02
C SER A 2 -14.50 -18.32 -8.74
N SER A 3 -15.26 -17.47 -9.42
CA SER A 3 -14.74 -16.22 -9.98
C SER A 3 -14.38 -15.30 -8.81
N THR A 4 -13.09 -15.17 -8.52
CA THR A 4 -12.61 -14.13 -7.60
C THR A 4 -13.02 -12.78 -8.21
N LYS A 5 -14.05 -12.15 -7.64
CA LYS A 5 -14.51 -10.84 -8.07
C LYS A 5 -13.31 -9.89 -7.94
N ALA A 6 -12.91 -9.26 -9.05
CA ALA A 6 -11.81 -8.32 -9.05
C ALA A 6 -12.09 -7.21 -8.02
N VAL A 7 -11.11 -6.88 -7.19
CA VAL A 7 -11.21 -5.80 -6.21
C VAL A 7 -10.76 -4.52 -6.89
N GLY A 8 -11.64 -3.53 -6.96
CA GLY A 8 -11.33 -2.22 -7.52
C GLY A 8 -10.32 -1.46 -6.65
N VAL A 9 -9.48 -0.64 -7.28
CA VAL A 9 -8.48 0.18 -6.57
C VAL A 9 -9.14 1.12 -5.56
N ASP A 10 -10.25 1.75 -5.93
CA ASP A 10 -10.97 2.68 -5.04
C ASP A 10 -11.49 1.95 -3.79
N GLU A 11 -12.10 0.76 -3.97
CA GLU A 11 -12.56 -0.09 -2.86
C GLU A 11 -11.39 -0.51 -1.96
N LEU A 12 -10.22 -0.82 -2.55
CA LEU A 12 -9.02 -1.19 -1.81
C LEU A 12 -8.48 -0.01 -0.99
N ILE A 13 -8.42 1.18 -1.58
CA ILE A 13 -7.97 2.41 -0.92
C ILE A 13 -8.90 2.77 0.25
N GLU A 14 -10.21 2.73 0.04
CA GLU A 14 -11.20 2.96 1.10
C GLU A 14 -11.02 1.98 2.26
N TYR A 15 -10.81 0.70 1.94
CA TYR A 15 -10.58 -0.32 2.96
C TYR A 15 -9.30 -0.05 3.77
N ILE A 16 -8.20 0.32 3.12
CA ILE A 16 -6.93 0.66 3.79
C ILE A 16 -7.13 1.91 4.67
N LYS A 17 -7.81 2.95 4.16
CA LYS A 17 -8.10 4.18 4.91
C LYS A 17 -8.92 3.89 6.16
N MET A 18 -9.98 3.11 6.04
CA MET A 18 -10.80 2.66 7.18
C MET A 18 -9.94 1.95 8.23
N ARG A 19 -9.02 1.06 7.81
CA ARG A 19 -8.12 0.39 8.75
C ARG A 19 -7.17 1.36 9.45
N PHE A 20 -6.57 2.31 8.75
CA PHE A 20 -5.75 3.34 9.39
C PHE A 20 -6.53 4.18 10.39
N GLN A 21 -7.73 4.63 10.03
CA GLN A 21 -8.57 5.41 10.96
C GLN A 21 -8.90 4.63 12.23
N LYS A 22 -9.10 3.31 12.12
CA LYS A 22 -9.39 2.44 13.26
C LYS A 22 -8.18 2.20 14.17
N PHE A 23 -7.00 1.96 13.61
CA PHE A 23 -5.82 1.51 14.37
C PHE A 23 -4.81 2.63 14.67
N PHE A 24 -4.72 3.64 13.80
CA PHE A 24 -3.76 4.75 13.90
C PHE A 24 -4.46 6.08 13.56
N PRO A 25 -5.48 6.49 14.35
CA PRO A 25 -6.17 7.75 14.12
C PRO A 25 -5.16 8.90 14.21
N GLY A 26 -4.95 9.59 13.08
CA GLY A 26 -3.98 10.71 12.96
C GLY A 26 -2.85 10.49 11.96
N TYR A 27 -2.54 9.25 11.57
CA TYR A 27 -1.44 8.98 10.62
C TYR A 27 -1.81 9.34 9.17
N LEU A 28 -3.06 9.11 8.75
CA LEU A 28 -3.50 9.45 7.39
C LEU A 28 -3.36 10.94 7.05
N PRO A 29 -3.78 11.90 7.90
CA PRO A 29 -3.53 13.32 7.66
C PRO A 29 -2.05 13.66 7.48
N VAL A 30 -1.16 13.06 8.28
CA VAL A 30 0.29 13.28 8.18
C VAL A 30 0.81 12.77 6.84
N PHE A 31 0.41 11.56 6.43
CA PHE A 31 0.79 11.02 5.12
C PHE A 31 0.23 11.84 3.97
N ASN A 32 -1.04 12.24 4.05
CA ASN A 32 -1.66 13.07 3.03
C ASN A 32 -0.87 14.36 2.85
N HIS A 33 -0.55 15.06 3.93
CA HIS A 33 0.24 16.30 3.86
C HIS A 33 1.62 16.06 3.23
N LEU A 34 2.35 15.04 3.67
CA LEU A 34 3.68 14.72 3.15
C LEU A 34 3.67 14.42 1.64
N PHE A 35 2.78 13.53 1.21
CA PHE A 35 2.73 13.06 -0.18
C PHE A 35 2.05 14.06 -1.12
N GLU A 36 1.11 14.87 -0.62
CA GLU A 36 0.54 15.99 -1.37
C GLU A 36 1.59 17.06 -1.65
N VAL A 37 2.42 17.41 -0.66
CA VAL A 37 3.51 18.39 -0.84
C VAL A 37 4.59 17.87 -1.80
N LYS A 38 4.98 16.60 -1.69
CA LYS A 38 6.09 16.03 -2.49
C LYS A 38 5.68 15.58 -3.90
N TYR A 39 4.44 15.10 -4.05
CA TYR A 39 3.97 14.46 -5.30
C TYR A 39 2.64 14.99 -5.83
N GLY A 40 1.89 15.80 -5.08
CA GLY A 40 0.54 16.23 -5.44
C GLY A 40 -0.47 15.10 -5.51
N LEU A 41 -0.22 13.98 -4.80
CA LEU A 41 -1.01 12.76 -4.89
C LEU A 41 -1.36 12.19 -3.51
N ASP A 42 -2.48 11.47 -3.44
CA ASP A 42 -2.85 10.67 -2.28
C ASP A 42 -1.75 9.61 -1.99
N PRO A 43 -1.33 9.43 -0.71
CA PRO A 43 -0.25 8.53 -0.34
C PRO A 43 -0.50 7.08 -0.78
N LEU A 44 -1.75 6.60 -0.75
CA LEU A 44 -2.09 5.24 -1.16
C LEU A 44 -2.06 5.10 -2.68
N ILE A 45 -2.36 6.17 -3.44
CA ILE A 45 -2.14 6.20 -4.88
C ILE A 45 -0.64 6.11 -5.18
N VAL A 46 0.20 6.89 -4.48
CA VAL A 46 1.66 6.80 -4.63
C VAL A 46 2.15 5.40 -4.30
N PHE A 47 1.68 4.79 -3.21
CA PHE A 47 2.04 3.42 -2.83
C PHE A 47 1.67 2.38 -3.90
N LEU A 48 0.46 2.45 -4.47
CA LEU A 48 0.01 1.51 -5.49
C LEU A 48 0.70 1.72 -6.84
N LYS A 49 1.09 2.96 -7.16
CA LYS A 49 1.87 3.28 -8.37
C LYS A 49 3.34 2.89 -8.22
N ASP A 50 3.96 3.24 -7.10
CA ASP A 50 5.35 2.96 -6.79
C ASP A 50 5.59 2.82 -5.27
N SER A 51 5.48 1.59 -4.79
CA SER A 51 5.66 1.24 -3.39
C SER A 51 7.09 1.48 -2.88
N SER A 52 8.09 1.44 -3.77
CA SER A 52 9.49 1.67 -3.41
C SER A 52 9.75 3.15 -3.18
N ILE A 53 9.22 4.04 -4.04
CA ILE A 53 9.27 5.50 -3.82
C ILE A 53 8.51 5.89 -2.54
N PHE A 54 7.36 5.27 -2.29
CA PHE A 54 6.61 5.49 -1.06
C PHE A 54 7.44 5.12 0.17
N TYR A 55 8.08 3.95 0.17
CA TYR A 55 8.93 3.48 1.26
C TYR A 55 10.13 4.42 1.50
N GLU A 56 10.88 4.77 0.46
CA GLU A 56 12.04 5.66 0.60
C GLU A 56 11.63 7.06 1.09
N THR A 57 10.48 7.58 0.65
CA THR A 57 9.96 8.86 1.16
C THR A 57 9.64 8.82 2.65
N LEU A 58 9.02 7.76 3.13
CA LEU A 58 8.75 7.62 4.56
C LEU A 58 10.05 7.45 5.35
N LYS A 59 11.00 6.69 4.82
CA LYS A 59 12.31 6.49 5.44
C LYS A 59 13.08 7.80 5.57
N GLU A 60 13.07 8.64 4.53
CA GLU A 60 13.63 9.99 4.57
C GLU A 60 12.92 10.89 5.58
N TYR A 61 11.59 10.87 5.61
CA TYR A 61 10.80 11.74 6.49
C TYR A 61 10.95 11.40 7.97
N TYR A 62 10.95 10.11 8.31
CA TYR A 62 11.05 9.63 9.68
C TYR A 62 12.49 9.39 10.15
N ASP A 63 13.47 9.51 9.25
CA ASP A 63 14.87 9.13 9.48
C ASP A 63 15.00 7.72 10.09
N SER A 64 14.13 6.79 9.65
CA SER A 64 14.02 5.44 10.21
C SER A 64 13.45 4.45 9.19
N SER A 65 14.25 3.43 8.90
CA SER A 65 13.84 2.33 8.01
C SER A 65 12.76 1.46 8.68
N GLU A 66 12.85 1.27 9.99
CA GLU A 66 11.92 0.47 10.79
C GLU A 66 10.52 1.09 10.80
N THR A 67 10.44 2.41 10.98
CA THR A 67 9.17 3.14 10.98
C THR A 67 8.51 3.09 9.60
N ALA A 68 9.28 3.33 8.54
CA ALA A 68 8.80 3.22 7.16
C ALA A 68 8.32 1.79 6.85
N LEU A 69 9.09 0.78 7.27
CA LEU A 69 8.75 -0.62 7.06
C LEU A 69 7.47 -1.01 7.80
N PHE A 70 7.28 -0.54 9.05
CA PHE A 70 6.06 -0.78 9.82
C PHE A 70 4.81 -0.28 9.08
N ILE A 71 4.88 0.92 8.51
CA ILE A 71 3.77 1.51 7.74
C ILE A 71 3.48 0.69 6.49
N VAL A 72 4.52 0.32 5.73
CA VAL A 72 4.39 -0.53 4.54
C VAL A 72 3.78 -1.89 4.87
N ILE A 73 4.26 -2.55 5.95
CA ILE A 73 3.69 -3.81 6.44
C ILE A 73 2.21 -3.64 6.75
N PHE A 74 1.80 -2.55 7.38
CA PHE A 74 0.40 -2.33 7.71
C PHE A 74 -0.49 -2.16 6.45
N ILE A 75 -0.02 -1.41 5.45
CA ILE A 75 -0.72 -1.26 4.17
C ILE A 75 -0.86 -2.63 3.50
N ILE A 76 0.24 -3.38 3.38
CA ILE A 76 0.25 -4.69 2.71
C ILE A 76 -0.62 -5.70 3.44
N LYS A 77 -0.52 -5.76 4.77
CA LYS A 77 -1.39 -6.61 5.59
C LYS A 77 -2.86 -6.27 5.37
N SER A 78 -3.20 -4.99 5.21
CA SER A 78 -4.57 -4.57 4.89
C SER A 78 -5.02 -5.08 3.52
N ILE A 79 -4.18 -4.95 2.49
CA ILE A 79 -4.44 -5.49 1.16
C ILE A 79 -4.67 -7.00 1.22
N LEU A 80 -3.76 -7.73 1.85
CA LEU A 80 -3.82 -9.19 1.91
C LEU A 80 -5.00 -9.72 2.75
N ILE A 81 -5.44 -9.01 3.78
CA ILE A 81 -6.69 -9.33 4.49
C ILE A 81 -7.88 -9.20 3.55
N LYS A 82 -7.98 -8.10 2.79
CA LYS A 82 -9.07 -7.87 1.84
C LYS A 82 -9.14 -8.96 0.77
N LEU A 83 -7.98 -9.48 0.36
CA LEU A 83 -7.86 -10.54 -0.64
C LEU A 83 -7.94 -11.96 -0.06
N ASN A 84 -8.00 -12.12 1.27
CA ASN A 84 -7.88 -13.41 1.96
C ASN A 84 -6.58 -14.17 1.59
N ARG A 85 -5.45 -13.45 1.52
CA ARG A 85 -4.13 -13.96 1.09
C ARG A 85 -3.00 -13.59 2.05
N LEU A 86 -3.26 -13.68 3.36
CA LEU A 86 -2.26 -13.41 4.40
C LEU A 86 -1.03 -14.33 4.33
N ASP A 87 -1.15 -15.48 3.66
CA ASP A 87 -0.06 -16.41 3.35
C ASP A 87 1.10 -15.73 2.59
N LEU A 88 0.82 -14.63 1.86
CA LEU A 88 1.81 -13.95 1.02
C LEU A 88 2.48 -12.73 1.69
N ILE A 89 2.32 -12.53 3.01
CA ILE A 89 2.77 -11.28 3.66
C ILE A 89 4.25 -11.00 3.50
N GLU A 90 5.12 -12.00 3.72
CA GLU A 90 6.57 -11.82 3.62
C GLU A 90 7.00 -11.50 2.19
N GLU A 91 6.47 -12.24 1.20
CA GLU A 91 6.74 -12.01 -0.21
C GLU A 91 6.28 -10.63 -0.66
N ALA A 92 5.05 -10.24 -0.30
CA ALA A 92 4.46 -8.97 -0.66
C ALA A 92 5.26 -7.79 -0.08
N VAL A 93 5.66 -7.86 1.20
CA VAL A 93 6.49 -6.83 1.85
C VAL A 93 7.86 -6.74 1.17
N LYS A 94 8.53 -7.87 0.95
CA LYS A 94 9.84 -7.89 0.28
C LYS A 94 9.77 -7.26 -1.11
N LYS A 95 8.73 -7.58 -1.89
CA LYS A 95 8.55 -6.99 -3.23
C LYS A 95 8.21 -5.51 -3.14
N ALA A 96 7.29 -5.11 -2.26
CA ALA A 96 6.88 -3.71 -2.15
C ALA A 96 8.03 -2.77 -1.81
N VAL A 97 8.93 -3.20 -0.91
CA VAL A 97 10.09 -2.41 -0.51
C VAL A 97 11.15 -2.38 -1.61
N ASN A 98 11.50 -3.53 -2.19
CA ASN A 98 12.68 -3.64 -3.07
C ASN A 98 12.39 -3.48 -4.57
N ASN A 99 11.17 -3.77 -5.03
CA ASN A 99 10.84 -3.79 -6.45
C ASN A 99 9.33 -3.58 -6.68
N SER A 100 8.93 -2.32 -6.84
CA SER A 100 7.54 -1.94 -7.06
C SER A 100 6.90 -2.58 -8.32
N ILE A 101 7.68 -2.93 -9.34
CA ILE A 101 7.18 -3.63 -10.53
C ILE A 101 6.75 -5.06 -10.19
N GLU A 102 7.57 -5.78 -9.43
CA GLU A 102 7.21 -7.12 -8.96
C GLU A 102 6.02 -7.12 -8.00
N PHE A 103 5.93 -6.10 -7.14
CA PHE A 103 4.79 -5.94 -6.25
C PHE A 103 3.50 -5.69 -7.03
N LYS A 104 3.50 -4.78 -8.02
CA LYS A 104 2.34 -4.54 -8.90
C LYS A 104 1.93 -5.81 -9.64
N ARG A 105 2.90 -6.60 -10.14
CA ARG A 105 2.63 -7.90 -10.78
C ARG A 105 1.96 -8.87 -9.81
N LEU A 106 2.42 -8.95 -8.57
CA LEU A 106 1.78 -9.75 -7.53
C LEU A 106 0.32 -9.33 -7.32
N LEU A 107 0.06 -8.03 -7.12
CA LEU A 107 -1.31 -7.53 -6.92
C LEU A 107 -2.23 -7.83 -8.10
N LYS A 108 -1.73 -7.67 -9.34
CA LYS A 108 -2.48 -8.01 -10.56
C LYS A 108 -2.84 -9.49 -10.62
N ASN A 109 -1.90 -10.38 -10.27
CA ASN A 109 -2.14 -11.82 -10.20
C ASN A 109 -3.16 -12.20 -9.10
N LEU A 110 -3.33 -11.37 -8.08
CA LEU A 110 -4.32 -11.53 -7.03
C LEU A 110 -5.69 -10.92 -7.37
N GLY A 111 -5.86 -10.37 -8.59
CA GLY A 111 -7.14 -9.84 -9.06
C GLY A 111 -7.40 -8.38 -8.67
N ILE A 112 -6.37 -7.59 -8.37
CA ILE A 112 -6.50 -6.13 -8.25
C ILE A 112 -6.35 -5.51 -9.65
N ASP A 113 -7.35 -4.72 -10.04
CA ASP A 113 -7.34 -3.94 -11.28
C ASP A 113 -6.60 -2.62 -11.08
N LEU A 114 -5.27 -2.67 -11.12
CA LEU A 114 -4.42 -1.50 -11.06
C LEU A 114 -4.56 -0.70 -12.36
N MET A 115 -5.46 0.29 -12.39
CA MET A 115 -5.57 1.18 -13.54
C MET A 115 -4.23 1.88 -13.83
N GLU A 116 -3.73 1.75 -15.06
CA GLU A 116 -2.65 2.58 -15.59
C GLU A 116 -3.22 3.98 -15.89
N ARG A 117 -3.34 4.82 -14.85
CA ARG A 117 -3.64 6.26 -14.99
C ARG A 117 -2.42 7.10 -14.67
#